data_AF-E6KUT6-F1
#
_entry.id   AF-E6KUT6-F1
#
_cell.length_a   1.000
_cell.length_b   1.000
_cell.length_c   1.000
_cell.angle_alpha   90.00
_cell.angle_beta   90.00
_cell.angle_gamma   90.00
#
_symmetry.space_group_name_H-M   'P 1'
#
loop_
_entity.id
_entity.type
_entity.pdbx_description
1 polymer ?
#
loop_
_entity_poly.entity_id
_entity_poly.type
_entity_poly.pdbx_seq_one_letter_code
_entity_poly.pdbx_strand_id
1 'polypeptide(L)'
;MRWATRSTWIRIAVLFGIYLLVPAAWFSLSRVSDSMEIVKSLVFLILLAILPVLAMAFGAWDGVKEGLSLLWLLAPFVCFLAPMYLFLNDSALIYGVGYSLLGFGAHGLGALAFRKRARGQ
;
A
#
# COMPACT_ATOMS: atom_id res chain seq x y z
N MET A 1 13.96 -17.83 -0.55
CA MET A 1 12.77 -16.95 -0.52
C MET A 1 12.04 -17.22 0.77
N ARG A 2 11.54 -16.18 1.45
CA ARG A 2 10.84 -16.34 2.72
C ARG A 2 9.36 -16.06 2.53
N TRP A 3 8.51 -16.80 3.23
CA TRP A 3 7.06 -16.58 3.19
C TRP A 3 6.64 -15.39 4.05
N ALA A 4 6.85 -15.40 5.37
CA ALA A 4 6.48 -14.27 6.22
C ALA A 4 7.27 -14.21 7.53
N THR A 5 7.52 -13.00 8.06
CA THR A 5 7.83 -12.80 9.48
C THR A 5 6.74 -11.99 10.15
N ARG A 6 6.72 -12.03 11.49
CA ARG A 6 5.86 -11.15 12.30
C ARG A 6 6.04 -9.67 11.92
N SER A 7 7.27 -9.24 11.66
CA SER A 7 7.63 -7.89 11.20
C SER A 7 6.96 -7.54 9.86
N THR A 8 7.01 -8.44 8.87
CA THR A 8 6.32 -8.25 7.58
C THR A 8 4.81 -8.15 7.75
N TRP A 9 4.19 -9.03 8.54
CA TRP A 9 2.75 -8.96 8.82
C TRP A 9 2.33 -7.66 9.48
N ILE A 10 3.11 -7.16 10.45
CA ILE A 10 2.84 -5.86 11.10
C ILE A 10 2.87 -4.74 10.06
N ARG A 11 3.88 -4.71 9.17
CA ARG A 11 3.99 -3.67 8.13
C ARG A 11 2.83 -3.70 7.15
N ILE A 12 2.40 -4.89 6.74
CA ILE A 12 1.21 -5.08 5.89
C ILE A 12 -0.05 -4.64 6.63
N ALA A 13 -0.21 -5.00 7.91
CA ALA A 13 -1.38 -4.60 8.71
C ALA A 13 -1.44 -3.07 8.92
N VAL A 14 -0.29 -2.42 9.12
CA VAL A 14 -0.22 -0.95 9.19
C VAL A 14 -0.60 -0.32 7.85
N LEU A 15 -0.06 -0.82 6.74
CA LEU A 15 -0.44 -0.35 5.40
C LEU A 15 -1.95 -0.52 5.15
N PHE A 16 -2.52 -1.65 5.57
CA PHE A 16 -3.95 -1.90 5.50
C PHE A 16 -4.76 -0.92 6.34
N GLY A 17 -4.33 -0.64 7.57
CA GLY A 17 -4.94 0.36 8.43
C GLY A 17 -4.98 1.74 7.77
N ILE A 18 -3.90 2.13 7.08
CA ILE A 18 -3.84 3.39 6.33
C ILE A 18 -4.87 3.38 5.18
N TYR A 19 -4.98 2.27 4.44
CA TYR A 19 -6.00 2.17 3.38
C TYR A 19 -7.43 2.30 3.90
N LEU A 20 -7.71 1.81 5.11
CA LEU A 20 -9.03 1.97 5.76
C LEU A 20 -9.34 3.41 6.16
N LEU A 21 -8.32 4.25 6.43
CA LEU A 21 -8.53 5.64 6.81
C LEU A 21 -9.15 6.48 5.68
N VAL A 22 -8.87 6.16 4.42
CA VAL A 22 -9.38 6.91 3.26
C VAL A 22 -10.91 6.85 3.15
N PRO A 23 -11.54 5.67 3.05
CA PRO A 23 -13.00 5.59 3.04
C PRO A 23 -13.62 6.07 4.36
N ALA A 24 -12.98 5.81 5.52
CA ALA A 24 -13.48 6.29 6.80
C ALA A 24 -13.54 7.83 6.88
N ALA A 25 -12.49 8.51 6.41
CA ALA A 25 -12.45 9.96 6.33
C ALA A 25 -13.50 10.49 5.34
N TRP A 26 -13.65 9.85 4.17
CA TRP A 26 -14.68 10.27 3.22
C TRP A 26 -16.09 10.14 3.75
N PHE A 27 -16.48 8.98 4.28
CA PHE A 27 -17.82 8.78 4.82
C PHE A 27 -18.14 9.76 5.95
N SER A 28 -17.12 10.17 6.71
CA SER A 28 -17.27 11.19 7.75
C SER A 28 -17.47 12.58 7.15
N LEU A 29 -16.69 12.96 6.13
CA LEU A 29 -16.75 14.29 5.52
C LEU A 29 -18.00 14.50 4.66
N SER A 30 -18.44 13.48 3.92
CA SER A 30 -19.63 13.52 3.08
C SER A 30 -20.93 13.74 3.87
N ARG A 31 -20.92 13.50 5.19
CA ARG A 31 -22.06 13.81 6.07
C ARG A 31 -22.15 15.27 6.49
N VAL A 32 -21.06 16.04 6.34
CA VAL A 32 -20.91 17.35 7.00
C VAL A 32 -20.75 18.50 6.00
N SER A 33 -20.33 18.26 4.75
CA SER A 33 -20.01 19.32 3.80
C SER A 33 -20.50 19.06 2.37
N ASP A 34 -21.25 20.02 1.82
CA ASP A 34 -21.65 20.09 0.41
C ASP A 34 -20.52 20.61 -0.51
N SER A 35 -19.39 21.06 0.05
CA SER A 35 -18.22 21.53 -0.70
C SER A 35 -17.46 20.35 -1.33
N MET A 36 -17.96 19.88 -2.47
CA MET A 36 -17.52 18.61 -3.07
C MET A 36 -16.22 18.71 -3.87
N GLU A 37 -15.90 19.84 -4.49
CA GLU A 37 -14.80 19.88 -5.50
C GLU A 37 -13.39 19.82 -4.90
N ILE A 38 -13.11 20.62 -3.86
CA ILE A 38 -11.79 20.61 -3.18
C ILE A 38 -11.55 19.25 -2.51
N VAL A 39 -12.59 18.69 -1.88
CA VAL A 39 -12.52 17.39 -1.20
C VAL A 39 -12.28 16.26 -2.20
N LYS A 40 -12.99 16.24 -3.33
CA LYS A 40 -12.74 15.27 -4.41
C LYS A 40 -11.31 15.33 -4.92
N SER A 41 -10.80 16.54 -5.21
CA SER A 41 -9.42 16.72 -5.68
C SER A 41 -8.40 16.18 -4.67
N LEU A 42 -8.59 16.46 -3.39
CA LEU A 42 -7.71 15.96 -2.32
C LEU A 42 -7.74 14.44 -2.22
N VAL A 43 -8.93 13.82 -2.33
CA VAL A 43 -9.08 12.36 -2.33
C VAL A 43 -8.38 11.73 -3.53
N PHE A 44 -8.51 12.31 -4.71
CA PHE A 44 -7.78 11.86 -5.90
C PHE A 44 -6.26 11.96 -5.71
N LEU A 45 -5.75 13.04 -5.11
CA LEU A 45 -4.33 13.18 -4.80
C LEU A 45 -3.85 12.10 -3.82
N ILE A 46 -4.59 11.86 -2.74
CA ILE A 46 -4.27 10.81 -1.77
C ILE A 46 -4.24 9.45 -2.49
N LEU A 47 -5.29 9.17 -3.25
CA LEU A 47 -5.47 7.91 -3.93
C LEU A 47 -4.35 7.65 -4.92
N LEU A 48 -4.07 8.57 -5.84
CA LEU A 48 -3.17 8.36 -6.97
C LEU A 48 -1.69 8.60 -6.67
N ALA A 49 -1.37 9.42 -5.66
CA ALA A 49 0.02 9.74 -5.33
C ALA A 49 0.43 9.16 -3.98
N ILE A 50 -0.33 9.43 -2.92
CA ILE A 50 0.11 9.10 -1.55
C ILE A 50 0.04 7.58 -1.30
N LEU A 51 -1.09 6.94 -1.60
CA LEU A 51 -1.26 5.49 -1.38
C LEU A 51 -0.23 4.62 -2.12
N PRO A 52 0.07 4.83 -3.42
CA PRO A 52 1.11 4.05 -4.09
C PRO A 52 2.50 4.34 -3.52
N VAL A 53 2.82 5.58 -3.17
CA VAL A 53 4.10 5.92 -2.53
C VAL A 53 4.24 5.21 -1.19
N LEU A 54 3.18 5.13 -0.39
CA LEU A 54 3.19 4.37 0.86
C LEU A 54 3.37 2.87 0.63
N ALA A 55 2.72 2.29 -0.39
CA ALA A 55 2.94 0.90 -0.77
C ALA A 55 4.42 0.64 -1.12
N MET A 56 5.04 1.52 -1.91
CA MET A 56 6.46 1.46 -2.24
C MET A 56 7.35 1.62 -1.01
N ALA A 57 7.06 2.59 -0.15
CA ALA A 57 7.88 2.90 1.02
C ALA A 57 7.88 1.73 2.01
N PHE A 58 6.71 1.17 2.33
CA PHE A 58 6.60 0.01 3.21
C PHE A 58 7.21 -1.24 2.56
N GLY A 59 6.98 -1.44 1.25
CA GLY A 59 7.57 -2.55 0.50
C GLY A 59 9.09 -2.52 0.52
N ALA A 60 9.68 -1.39 0.13
CA ALA A 60 11.12 -1.17 0.16
C ALA A 60 11.69 -1.34 1.58
N TRP A 61 11.04 -0.76 2.59
CA TRP A 61 11.48 -0.91 3.98
C TRP A 61 11.48 -2.39 4.40
N ASP A 62 10.43 -3.15 4.11
CA ASP A 62 10.41 -4.59 4.37
C ASP A 62 11.53 -5.32 3.63
N GLY A 63 11.71 -5.04 2.34
CA GLY A 63 12.77 -5.65 1.53
C GLY A 63 14.16 -5.41 2.11
N VAL A 64 14.46 -4.16 2.52
CA VAL A 64 15.76 -3.77 3.09
C VAL A 64 16.03 -4.47 4.42
N LYS A 65 15.00 -4.67 5.25
CA LYS A 65 15.18 -5.22 6.61
C LYS A 65 15.13 -6.73 6.66
N GLU A 66 14.35 -7.33 5.77
CA GLU A 66 13.89 -8.70 5.93
C GLU A 66 14.15 -9.59 4.70
N GLY A 67 14.62 -9.00 3.59
CA GLY A 67 14.82 -9.69 2.32
C GLY A 67 13.51 -9.89 1.54
N LEU A 68 13.59 -10.70 0.48
CA LEU A 68 12.47 -10.88 -0.47
C LEU A 68 11.36 -11.77 0.10
N SER A 69 10.12 -11.27 0.04
CA SER A 69 8.88 -11.93 0.40
C SER A 69 7.85 -11.80 -0.72
N LEU A 70 7.24 -12.93 -1.11
CA LEU A 70 6.18 -12.95 -2.12
C LEU A 70 4.86 -12.36 -1.60
N LEU A 71 4.69 -12.21 -0.29
CA LEU A 71 3.49 -11.58 0.26
C LEU A 71 3.31 -10.14 -0.25
N TRP A 72 4.39 -9.43 -0.54
CA TRP A 72 4.33 -8.08 -1.09
C TRP A 72 3.73 -8.01 -2.50
N LEU A 73 3.62 -9.12 -3.22
CA LEU A 73 2.96 -9.16 -4.52
C LEU A 73 1.43 -9.15 -4.40
N LEU A 74 0.87 -9.80 -3.37
CA LEU A 74 -0.58 -10.00 -3.26
C LEU A 74 -1.20 -9.25 -2.07
N ALA A 75 -0.50 -9.11 -0.97
CA ALA A 75 -1.04 -8.51 0.25
C ALA A 75 -1.43 -7.03 0.05
N PRO A 76 -0.63 -6.16 -0.57
CA PRO A 76 -1.04 -4.78 -0.83
C PRO A 76 -2.32 -4.71 -1.67
N PHE A 77 -2.45 -5.57 -2.68
CA PHE A 77 -3.67 -5.68 -3.49
C PHE A 77 -4.90 -6.02 -2.65
N VAL A 78 -4.85 -7.11 -1.88
CA VAL A 78 -5.99 -7.57 -1.06
C VAL A 78 -6.34 -6.53 0.02
N CYS A 79 -5.32 -5.95 0.67
CA CYS A 79 -5.49 -4.90 1.67
C CYS A 79 -6.07 -3.61 1.08
N PHE A 80 -5.73 -3.27 -0.17
CA PHE A 80 -6.34 -2.13 -0.85
C PHE A 80 -7.79 -2.42 -1.25
N LEU A 81 -8.04 -3.61 -1.79
CA LEU A 81 -9.32 -3.96 -2.39
C LEU A 81 -10.46 -3.95 -1.36
N ALA A 82 -10.26 -4.54 -0.19
CA ALA A 82 -11.27 -4.63 0.86
C ALA A 82 -11.92 -3.26 1.23
N PRO A 83 -11.16 -2.20 1.54
CA PRO A 83 -11.71 -0.89 1.82
C PRO A 83 -12.12 -0.11 0.57
N MET A 84 -11.39 -0.24 -0.54
CA MET A 84 -11.52 0.69 -1.67
C MET A 84 -12.54 0.26 -2.71
N TYR A 85 -13.00 -1.00 -2.72
CA TYR A 85 -14.05 -1.45 -3.64
C TYR A 85 -15.37 -0.69 -3.41
N LEU A 86 -15.68 -0.32 -2.16
CA LEU A 86 -16.85 0.50 -1.85
C LEU A 86 -16.77 1.92 -2.46
N PHE A 87 -15.55 2.39 -2.73
CA PHE A 87 -15.27 3.74 -3.19
C PHE A 87 -15.10 3.85 -4.70
N LEU A 88 -14.34 2.91 -5.25
CA LEU A 88 -13.89 2.90 -6.64
C LEU A 88 -14.62 1.84 -7.48
N ASN A 89 -15.44 1.00 -6.85
CA ASN A 89 -16.07 -0.14 -7.50
C ASN A 89 -15.02 -0.98 -8.26
N ASP A 90 -15.33 -1.43 -9.47
CA ASP A 90 -14.41 -2.21 -10.32
C ASP A 90 -13.08 -1.49 -10.62
N SER A 91 -13.05 -0.16 -10.55
CA SER A 91 -11.78 0.58 -10.71
C SER A 91 -10.80 0.31 -9.56
N ALA A 92 -11.25 -0.18 -8.40
CA ALA A 92 -10.36 -0.60 -7.33
C ALA A 92 -9.39 -1.71 -7.78
N LEU A 93 -9.78 -2.53 -8.77
CA LEU A 93 -8.93 -3.60 -9.30
C LEU A 93 -7.69 -3.03 -9.99
N ILE A 94 -7.85 -2.05 -10.88
CA ILE A 94 -6.71 -1.51 -11.64
C ILE A 94 -5.73 -0.75 -10.75
N TYR A 95 -6.26 0.04 -9.80
CA TYR A 95 -5.43 0.76 -8.83
C TYR A 95 -4.74 -0.21 -7.86
N GLY A 96 -5.47 -1.19 -7.34
CA GLY A 96 -4.90 -2.20 -6.46
C GLY A 96 -3.76 -2.97 -7.12
N VAL A 97 -3.96 -3.43 -8.37
CA VAL A 97 -2.91 -4.12 -9.13
C VAL A 97 -1.70 -3.21 -9.31
N GLY A 98 -1.91 -1.96 -9.73
CA GLY A 98 -0.84 -0.99 -9.88
C GLY A 98 -0.05 -0.79 -8.59
N TYR A 99 -0.72 -0.64 -7.45
CA TYR A 99 -0.07 -0.35 -6.17
C TYR A 99 0.69 -1.56 -5.65
N SER A 100 0.15 -2.76 -5.89
CA SER A 100 0.84 -4.00 -5.55
C SER A 100 2.09 -4.21 -6.39
N LEU A 101 2.05 -3.92 -7.69
CA LEU A 101 3.22 -3.99 -8.57
C LEU A 101 4.29 -2.98 -8.17
N LEU A 102 3.91 -1.74 -7.90
CA LEU A 102 4.83 -0.70 -7.42
C LEU A 102 5.44 -1.07 -6.06
N GLY A 103 4.61 -1.51 -5.11
CA GLY A 103 5.04 -1.99 -3.80
C GLY A 103 5.99 -3.17 -3.89
N PHE A 104 5.68 -4.16 -4.73
CA PHE A 104 6.52 -5.32 -4.95
C PHE A 104 7.85 -4.97 -5.65
N GLY A 105 7.82 -4.08 -6.64
CA GLY A 105 9.03 -3.57 -7.30
C GLY A 105 9.97 -2.90 -6.30
N ALA A 106 9.43 -1.99 -5.48
CA ALA A 106 10.17 -1.32 -4.43
C ALA A 106 10.69 -2.31 -3.36
N HIS A 107 9.89 -3.30 -2.99
CA HIS A 107 10.29 -4.40 -2.10
C HIS A 107 11.46 -5.21 -2.67
N GLY A 108 11.41 -5.55 -3.96
CA GLY A 108 12.50 -6.20 -4.67
C GLY A 108 13.79 -5.40 -4.62
N LEU A 109 13.73 -4.09 -4.89
CA LEU A 109 14.88 -3.18 -4.77
C LEU A 109 15.45 -3.16 -3.35
N GLY A 110 14.59 -3.10 -2.33
CA GLY A 110 15.01 -3.20 -0.94
C GLY A 110 15.70 -4.53 -0.62
N ALA A 111 15.15 -5.64 -1.12
CA ALA A 111 15.73 -6.97 -0.92
C ALA A 111 17.09 -7.14 -1.60
N LEU A 112 17.34 -6.46 -2.73
CA LEU A 112 18.67 -6.41 -3.35
C LEU A 112 19.69 -5.73 -2.43
N ALA A 113 19.32 -4.62 -1.79
CA ALA A 113 20.17 -3.95 -0.81
C ALA A 113 20.46 -4.84 0.42
N PHE A 114 19.45 -5.57 0.91
CA PHE A 114 19.62 -6.57 1.97
C PHE A 114 20.66 -7.63 1.58
N ARG A 115 20.55 -8.21 0.37
CA ARG A 115 21.50 -9.22 -0.13
C ARG A 115 22.92 -8.68 -0.26
N LYS A 116 23.09 -7.42 -0.71
CA LYS A 116 24.41 -6.79 -0.81
C LYS A 116 25.06 -6.67 0.58
N ARG A 117 24.30 -6.24 1.58
CA ARG A 117 24.78 -6.15 2.97
C ARG A 117 25.17 -7.52 3.53
N ALA A 118 24.34 -8.54 3.32
CA ALA A 118 24.58 -9.89 3.83
C ALA A 118 25.80 -10.59 3.19
N ARG A 119 26.25 -10.15 2.00
CA ARG A 119 27.44 -10.68 1.31
C ARG A 119 28.74 -9.94 1.66
N GLY A 120 28.64 -8.74 2.22
CA GLY A 120 29.79 -7.94 2.64
C GLY A 120 30.12 -8.08 4.12
N GLN A 121 29.40 -8.93 4.84
CA GLN A 121 29.66 -9.38 6.21
C GLN A 121 30.17 -10.82 6.14
#